data_AF-G5RPY4-F1
#
_entry.id   AF-G5RPY4-F1
#
_cell.length_a   1.000
_cell.length_b   1.000
_cell.length_c   1.000
_cell.angle_alpha   90.00
_cell.angle_beta   90.00
_cell.angle_gamma   90.00
#
_symmetry.space_group_name_H-M   'P 1'
#
loop_
_entity.id
_entity.type
_entity.pdbx_description
1 polymer ?
#
loop_
_entity_poly.entity_id
_entity_poly.type
_entity_poly.pdbx_seq_one_letter_code
_entity_poly.pdbx_strand_id
1 'polypeptide(L)'
;MPVEHLYTLTPGANLLPVLGLVADTENRIVFSQADTPLAVYTLITQPLPPVDSAEVVLGFPIINVTQPATDADKMAPGFYFITHFDRYNYALDQNGLVRWYVTQDYPSYNFVRIDNGHFLTTSEAKNTYLDMYEFDMMGRLHTFYNLDNQFHHSIWPWDSNTIVAPSEYTSGRPDDLKTNEDGVSVVDLTTGLETAYYDMAKVLDTTRVSRPSGTAPGEDPTVKDWLHINQSYVNETNQLLIASGRHQSAVFGVDLQTQALRFILSTHEDWDDAYQPYLLTPVDSEGVALYDFSKQEDIDAADRDFWTWGQHNVVEIANNTPDIVEFMVFDNGNY
;
A
#
# COMPACT_ATOMS: atom_id res chain seq x y z
N MET A 1 -7.31 -16.20 -22.22
CA MET A 1 -8.77 -15.97 -22.20
C MET A 1 -9.04 -14.57 -22.73
N PRO A 2 -10.19 -14.32 -23.40
CA PRO A 2 -10.58 -12.96 -23.75
C PRO A 2 -10.73 -12.11 -22.48
N VAL A 3 -10.40 -10.82 -22.59
CA VAL A 3 -10.72 -9.84 -21.55
C VAL A 3 -12.09 -9.27 -21.90
N GLU A 4 -13.05 -9.43 -20.99
CA GLU A 4 -14.43 -9.01 -21.21
C GLU A 4 -14.74 -7.78 -20.36
N HIS A 5 -15.43 -6.81 -20.97
CA HIS A 5 -15.90 -5.60 -20.32
C HIS A 5 -17.39 -5.44 -20.59
N LEU A 6 -18.16 -5.11 -19.55
CA LEU A 6 -19.59 -4.83 -19.67
C LEU A 6 -19.81 -3.32 -19.69
N TYR A 7 -20.59 -2.86 -20.67
CA TYR A 7 -20.92 -1.45 -20.82
C TYR A 7 -22.44 -1.25 -20.82
N THR A 8 -22.90 -0.27 -20.06
CA THR A 8 -24.27 0.24 -20.18
C THR A 8 -24.28 1.34 -21.23
N LEU A 9 -24.98 1.12 -22.35
CA LEU A 9 -25.11 2.10 -23.41
C LEU A 9 -26.24 3.08 -23.11
N THR A 10 -26.03 4.35 -23.42
CA THR A 10 -27.06 5.39 -23.38
C THR A 10 -27.57 5.71 -24.80
N PRO A 11 -28.80 6.23 -24.96
CA PRO A 11 -29.28 6.65 -26.27
C PRO A 11 -28.36 7.73 -26.88
N GLY A 12 -27.82 7.47 -28.07
CA GLY A 12 -26.92 8.38 -28.78
C GLY A 12 -25.51 7.80 -29.00
N ALA A 13 -24.53 8.67 -29.19
CA ALA A 13 -23.14 8.29 -29.34
C ALA A 13 -22.56 7.84 -27.98
N ASN A 14 -21.86 6.71 -27.96
CA ASN A 14 -21.19 6.18 -26.78
C ASN A 14 -19.70 6.07 -27.06
N LEU A 15 -18.87 6.39 -26.06
CA LEU A 15 -17.43 6.13 -26.08
C LEU A 15 -17.16 4.89 -25.24
N LEU A 16 -16.61 3.85 -25.85
CA LEU A 16 -16.30 2.59 -25.18
C LEU A 16 -14.79 2.43 -25.04
N PRO A 17 -14.24 2.47 -23.81
CA PRO A 17 -12.86 2.08 -23.55
C PRO A 17 -12.57 0.69 -24.11
N VAL A 18 -11.38 0.46 -24.67
CA VAL A 18 -10.91 -0.88 -25.03
C VAL A 18 -9.64 -1.12 -24.23
N LEU A 19 -9.73 -1.99 -23.23
CA LEU A 19 -8.67 -2.28 -22.26
C LEU A 19 -8.26 -3.75 -22.34
N GLY A 20 -7.05 -4.07 -21.87
CA GLY A 20 -6.58 -5.45 -21.79
C GLY A 20 -6.00 -6.00 -23.09
N LEU A 21 -5.51 -5.12 -23.98
CA LEU A 21 -4.82 -5.48 -25.21
C LEU A 21 -3.42 -6.04 -24.91
N VAL A 22 -2.89 -6.84 -25.83
CA VAL A 22 -1.53 -7.39 -25.77
C VAL A 22 -0.64 -6.61 -26.73
N ALA A 23 0.51 -6.14 -26.25
CA ALA A 23 1.49 -5.39 -27.04
C ALA A 23 2.04 -6.20 -28.23
N ASP A 24 2.52 -5.50 -29.27
CA ASP A 24 3.09 -6.08 -30.51
C ASP A 24 2.26 -7.23 -31.13
N THR A 25 0.95 -7.19 -30.94
CA THR A 25 0.05 -8.27 -31.32
C THR A 25 -1.14 -7.72 -32.08
N GLU A 26 -1.62 -8.49 -33.06
CA GLU A 26 -2.91 -8.25 -33.69
C GLU A 26 -4.04 -8.64 -32.72
N ASN A 27 -4.61 -7.64 -32.06
CA ASN A 27 -5.70 -7.82 -31.11
C ASN A 27 -7.04 -7.84 -31.86
N ARG A 28 -7.86 -8.85 -31.56
CA ARG A 28 -9.23 -8.96 -32.09
C ARG A 28 -10.23 -8.48 -31.04
N ILE A 29 -10.93 -7.39 -31.35
CA ILE A 29 -11.89 -6.74 -30.46
C ILE A 29 -13.29 -7.05 -30.98
N VAL A 30 -14.15 -7.60 -30.12
CA VAL A 30 -15.52 -7.99 -30.48
C VAL A 30 -16.48 -7.22 -29.58
N PHE A 31 -17.37 -6.45 -30.19
CA PHE A 31 -18.51 -5.85 -29.50
C PHE A 31 -19.71 -6.78 -29.68
N SER A 32 -20.31 -7.20 -28.58
CA SER A 32 -21.46 -8.12 -28.58
C SER A 32 -22.60 -7.59 -27.72
N GLN A 33 -23.83 -7.96 -28.07
CA GLN A 33 -25.01 -7.78 -27.23
C GLN A 33 -25.67 -9.15 -27.05
N ALA A 34 -25.82 -9.60 -25.79
CA ALA A 34 -26.32 -10.94 -25.46
C ALA A 34 -25.64 -12.04 -26.32
N ASP A 35 -24.31 -12.05 -26.30
CA ASP A 35 -23.43 -12.95 -27.05
C ASP A 35 -23.52 -12.90 -28.58
N THR A 36 -24.35 -12.00 -29.13
CA THR A 36 -24.42 -11.77 -30.58
C THR A 36 -23.42 -10.69 -30.98
N PRO A 37 -22.40 -11.00 -31.82
CA PRO A 37 -21.43 -10.01 -32.29
C PRO A 37 -22.12 -8.92 -33.12
N LEU A 38 -21.92 -7.67 -32.73
CA LEU A 38 -22.39 -6.47 -33.42
C LEU A 38 -21.31 -5.90 -34.34
N ALA A 39 -20.06 -5.93 -33.89
CA ALA A 39 -18.91 -5.44 -34.65
C ALA A 39 -17.63 -6.19 -34.24
N VAL A 40 -16.72 -6.33 -35.19
CA VAL A 40 -15.39 -6.91 -34.97
C VAL A 40 -14.36 -5.96 -35.54
N TYR A 41 -13.37 -5.61 -34.72
CA TYR A 41 -12.23 -4.79 -35.11
C TYR A 41 -10.94 -5.57 -34.87
N THR A 42 -9.94 -5.19 -35.63
CA THR A 42 -8.59 -5.69 -35.49
C THR A 42 -7.66 -4.51 -35.28
N LEU A 43 -6.84 -4.56 -34.24
CA LEU A 43 -5.89 -3.51 -33.88
C LEU A 43 -4.52 -4.10 -33.58
N ILE A 44 -3.51 -3.71 -34.35
CA ILE A 44 -2.12 -4.02 -34.04
C ILE A 44 -1.59 -2.93 -33.11
N THR A 45 -1.24 -3.30 -31.89
CA THR A 45 -0.61 -2.40 -30.92
C THR A 45 0.89 -2.31 -31.15
N GLN A 46 1.51 -1.22 -30.71
CA GLN A 46 2.98 -1.10 -30.67
C GLN A 46 3.60 -2.09 -29.67
N PRO A 47 4.91 -2.36 -29.77
CA PRO A 47 5.63 -3.09 -28.73
C PRO A 47 5.63 -2.34 -27.39
N LEU A 48 5.95 -3.08 -26.32
CA LEU A 48 6.17 -2.48 -25.00
C LEU A 48 7.36 -1.48 -25.05
N PRO A 49 7.41 -0.52 -24.13
CA PRO A 49 8.56 0.37 -24.01
C PRO A 49 9.87 -0.40 -23.80
N PRO A 50 11.02 0.17 -24.19
CA PRO A 50 12.33 -0.45 -23.96
C PRO A 50 12.59 -0.76 -22.48
N VAL A 51 13.27 -1.87 -22.25
CA VAL A 51 13.80 -2.25 -20.92
C VAL A 51 15.11 -1.52 -20.62
N ASP A 52 15.62 -1.66 -19.39
CA ASP A 52 16.90 -1.09 -18.99
C ASP A 52 18.05 -1.51 -19.93
N SER A 53 18.90 -0.55 -20.29
CA SER A 53 20.09 -0.73 -21.13
C SER A 53 21.14 0.34 -20.85
N ALA A 54 22.23 0.39 -21.64
CA ALA A 54 23.21 1.49 -21.52
C ALA A 54 22.60 2.88 -21.85
N GLU A 55 21.50 2.92 -22.60
CA GLU A 55 20.84 4.16 -23.05
C GLU A 55 19.48 4.40 -22.36
N VAL A 56 18.97 3.41 -21.62
CA VAL A 56 17.65 3.45 -20.99
C VAL A 56 17.81 3.13 -19.50
N VAL A 57 17.42 4.08 -18.66
CA VAL A 57 17.44 3.98 -17.19
C VAL A 57 16.01 4.09 -16.69
N LEU A 58 15.62 3.26 -15.72
CA LEU A 58 14.23 3.14 -15.25
C LEU A 58 13.25 2.74 -16.37
N GLY A 59 13.72 1.91 -17.30
CA GLY A 59 12.91 1.34 -18.38
C GLY A 59 11.86 0.34 -17.88
N PHE A 60 11.12 -0.21 -18.83
CA PHE A 60 10.09 -1.22 -18.55
C PHE A 60 10.72 -2.48 -17.94
N PRO A 61 10.09 -3.13 -16.94
CA PRO A 61 10.67 -4.31 -16.32
C PRO A 61 10.70 -5.51 -17.28
N ILE A 62 11.71 -6.36 -17.12
CA ILE A 62 11.75 -7.67 -17.78
C ILE A 62 10.85 -8.62 -16.98
N ILE A 63 9.81 -9.12 -17.63
CA ILE A 63 8.85 -10.05 -17.00
C ILE A 63 9.17 -11.47 -17.46
N ASN A 64 9.38 -12.35 -16.49
CA ASN A 64 9.62 -13.78 -16.74
C ASN A 64 8.69 -14.62 -15.86
N VAL A 65 7.91 -15.50 -16.47
CA VAL A 65 7.04 -16.43 -15.75
C VAL A 65 7.86 -17.67 -15.40
N THR A 66 8.23 -17.78 -14.12
CA THR A 66 9.01 -18.92 -13.62
C THR A 66 8.15 -20.15 -13.37
N GLN A 67 6.87 -19.94 -13.03
CA GLN A 67 5.91 -21.01 -12.79
C GLN A 67 4.52 -20.57 -13.26
N PRO A 68 3.84 -21.36 -14.11
CA PRO A 68 2.46 -21.08 -14.47
C PRO A 68 1.53 -21.37 -13.29
N ALA A 69 0.38 -20.70 -13.25
CA ALA A 69 -0.67 -20.99 -12.28
C ALA A 69 -1.11 -22.47 -12.36
N THR A 70 -1.04 -23.18 -11.24
CA THR A 70 -1.47 -24.60 -11.15
C THR A 70 -2.94 -24.75 -10.81
N ASP A 71 -3.50 -23.80 -10.04
CA ASP A 71 -4.90 -23.79 -9.59
C ASP A 71 -5.63 -22.55 -10.14
N ALA A 72 -5.62 -22.38 -11.47
CA ALA A 72 -6.19 -21.19 -12.12
C ALA A 72 -7.66 -20.95 -11.75
N ASP A 73 -8.44 -22.01 -11.54
CA ASP A 73 -9.86 -21.93 -11.15
C ASP A 73 -10.08 -21.39 -9.72
N LYS A 74 -9.02 -21.34 -8.89
CA LYS A 74 -9.05 -20.74 -7.55
C LYS A 74 -8.58 -19.29 -7.54
N MET A 75 -8.04 -18.79 -8.66
CA MET A 75 -7.58 -17.41 -8.75
C MET A 75 -8.78 -16.48 -8.98
N ALA A 76 -8.79 -15.35 -8.28
CA ALA A 76 -9.77 -14.32 -8.55
C ALA A 76 -9.62 -13.81 -9.99
N PRO A 77 -10.72 -13.51 -10.70
CA PRO A 77 -10.64 -12.90 -12.02
C PRO A 77 -10.01 -11.50 -11.91
N GLY A 78 -9.24 -11.10 -12.91
CA GLY A 78 -8.70 -9.76 -13.00
C GLY A 78 -7.23 -9.73 -13.41
N PHE A 79 -6.57 -8.62 -13.04
CA PHE A 79 -5.16 -8.38 -13.31
C PHE A 79 -4.43 -8.03 -12.02
N TYR A 80 -3.13 -8.33 -12.00
CA TYR A 80 -2.22 -7.89 -10.96
C TYR A 80 -1.64 -6.55 -11.36
N PHE A 81 -2.04 -5.48 -10.67
CA PHE A 81 -1.46 -4.16 -10.87
C PHE A 81 -0.18 -4.02 -10.06
N ILE A 82 0.86 -3.49 -10.71
CA ILE A 82 2.21 -3.46 -10.19
C ILE A 82 2.78 -2.08 -10.43
N THR A 83 3.41 -1.55 -9.38
CA THR A 83 4.19 -0.31 -9.39
C THR A 83 5.61 -0.66 -8.95
N HIS A 84 6.58 0.08 -9.48
CA HIS A 84 7.96 0.08 -9.00
C HIS A 84 8.41 1.51 -8.90
N PHE A 85 9.24 1.79 -7.90
CA PHE A 85 9.80 3.11 -7.64
C PHE A 85 10.30 3.79 -8.91
N ASP A 86 9.61 4.86 -9.31
CA ASP A 86 9.89 5.74 -10.46
C ASP A 86 10.00 5.04 -11.83
N ARG A 87 9.36 3.88 -11.99
CA ARG A 87 9.22 3.17 -13.27
C ARG A 87 7.79 3.26 -13.83
N TYR A 88 7.35 2.26 -14.58
CA TYR A 88 5.99 2.17 -15.12
C TYR A 88 5.04 1.56 -14.08
N ASN A 89 3.82 2.08 -13.99
CA ASN A 89 2.69 1.32 -13.46
C ASN A 89 2.13 0.43 -14.58
N TYR A 90 1.93 -0.86 -14.31
CA TYR A 90 1.46 -1.81 -15.31
C TYR A 90 0.60 -2.91 -14.68
N ALA A 91 -0.08 -3.69 -15.51
CA ALA A 91 -0.89 -4.82 -15.06
C ALA A 91 -0.60 -6.10 -15.84
N LEU A 92 -0.54 -7.21 -15.11
CA LEU A 92 -0.35 -8.56 -15.65
C LEU A 92 -1.63 -9.37 -15.57
N ASP A 93 -1.89 -10.20 -16.58
CA ASP A 93 -2.85 -11.30 -16.43
C ASP A 93 -2.25 -12.47 -15.63
N GLN A 94 -3.09 -13.46 -15.33
CA GLN A 94 -2.71 -14.70 -14.64
C GLN A 94 -1.63 -15.54 -15.36
N ASN A 95 -1.32 -15.23 -16.62
CA ASN A 95 -0.26 -15.89 -17.40
C ASN A 95 1.00 -15.02 -17.48
N GLY A 96 1.08 -13.92 -16.72
CA GLY A 96 2.22 -13.00 -16.73
C GLY A 96 2.33 -12.13 -17.99
N LEU A 97 1.26 -12.01 -18.79
CA LEU A 97 1.26 -11.13 -19.95
C LEU A 97 0.84 -9.72 -19.54
N VAL A 98 1.57 -8.70 -20.01
CA VAL A 98 1.20 -7.30 -19.83
C VAL A 98 -0.10 -7.02 -20.58
N ARG A 99 -1.10 -6.52 -19.85
CA ARG A 99 -2.43 -6.16 -20.37
C ARG A 99 -2.75 -4.68 -20.28
N TRP A 100 -1.92 -3.94 -19.56
CA TRP A 100 -2.08 -2.51 -19.34
C TRP A 100 -0.76 -1.92 -18.85
N TYR A 101 -0.50 -0.67 -19.23
CA TYR A 101 0.50 0.18 -18.59
C TYR A 101 0.15 1.64 -18.83
N VAL A 102 0.72 2.53 -18.02
CA VAL A 102 0.63 3.99 -18.20
C VAL A 102 2.04 4.58 -18.33
N THR A 103 2.16 5.75 -18.96
CA THR A 103 3.47 6.43 -19.13
C THR A 103 4.08 6.83 -17.78
N GLN A 104 5.39 6.98 -17.74
CA GLN A 104 6.15 7.44 -16.55
C GLN A 104 5.91 8.93 -16.22
N ASP A 105 5.05 9.61 -16.99
CA ASP A 105 4.57 10.93 -16.61
C ASP A 105 3.77 10.87 -15.31
N TYR A 106 3.05 9.76 -15.09
CA TYR A 106 2.36 9.46 -13.85
C TYR A 106 3.35 8.95 -12.78
N PRO A 107 3.20 9.39 -11.51
CA PRO A 107 3.98 8.86 -10.41
C PRO A 107 3.87 7.33 -10.30
N SER A 108 4.92 6.69 -9.79
CA SER A 108 4.99 5.24 -9.61
C SER A 108 5.73 4.91 -8.32
N TYR A 109 4.98 4.91 -7.23
CA TYR A 109 5.43 4.38 -5.96
C TYR A 109 4.23 4.02 -5.11
N ASN A 110 3.55 5.03 -4.59
CA ASN A 110 2.26 4.86 -3.94
C ASN A 110 1.23 4.70 -5.05
N PHE A 111 0.53 3.58 -5.12
CA PHE A 111 -0.40 3.29 -6.21
C PHE A 111 -1.57 2.47 -5.71
N VAL A 112 -2.75 3.08 -5.69
CA VAL A 112 -3.98 2.41 -5.23
C VAL A 112 -5.14 2.70 -6.16
N ARG A 113 -6.03 1.71 -6.32
CA ARG A 113 -7.27 1.87 -7.05
C ARG A 113 -8.41 2.18 -6.08
N ILE A 114 -9.18 3.21 -6.36
CA ILE A 114 -10.31 3.65 -5.53
C ILE A 114 -11.66 3.21 -6.13
N ASP A 115 -12.74 3.30 -5.35
CA ASP A 115 -14.06 2.76 -5.66
C ASP A 115 -14.66 3.23 -7.00
N ASN A 116 -14.35 4.46 -7.41
CA ASN A 116 -14.80 5.01 -8.69
C ASN A 116 -14.06 4.39 -9.91
N GLY A 117 -13.10 3.49 -9.66
CA GLY A 117 -12.31 2.78 -10.66
C GLY A 117 -11.06 3.52 -11.13
N HIS A 118 -10.82 4.73 -10.64
CA HIS A 118 -9.60 5.50 -10.86
C HIS A 118 -8.45 5.00 -9.97
N PHE A 119 -7.25 5.49 -10.25
CA PHE A 119 -6.05 5.29 -9.47
C PHE A 119 -5.62 6.59 -8.82
N LEU A 120 -5.15 6.51 -7.58
CA LEU A 120 -4.39 7.55 -6.91
C LEU A 120 -2.92 7.15 -6.88
N THR A 121 -2.03 8.11 -7.16
CA THR A 121 -0.59 7.84 -7.09
C THR A 121 0.25 9.05 -6.71
N THR A 122 1.35 8.80 -5.99
CA THR A 122 2.44 9.75 -5.69
C THR A 122 3.79 9.02 -5.83
N SER A 123 4.89 9.76 -5.96
CA SER A 123 6.26 9.23 -5.88
C SER A 123 7.27 10.31 -5.52
N GLU A 124 8.48 9.91 -5.12
CA GLU A 124 9.54 10.84 -4.73
C GLU A 124 9.95 11.74 -5.89
N ALA A 125 10.08 11.17 -7.10
CA ALA A 125 10.47 11.95 -8.27
C ALA A 125 9.45 13.04 -8.66
N LYS A 126 8.24 13.01 -8.10
CA LYS A 126 7.16 13.95 -8.40
C LYS A 126 7.00 14.90 -7.22
N ASN A 127 7.81 15.97 -7.26
CA ASN A 127 7.83 17.03 -6.25
C ASN A 127 8.04 16.48 -4.81
N THR A 128 8.92 15.48 -4.66
CA THR A 128 9.21 14.83 -3.38
C THR A 128 7.92 14.39 -2.67
N TYR A 129 7.11 13.58 -3.37
CA TYR A 129 5.83 13.05 -2.87
C TYR A 129 4.68 14.05 -2.66
N LEU A 130 4.83 15.32 -3.02
CA LEU A 130 3.80 16.35 -2.80
C LEU A 130 2.72 16.39 -3.88
N ASP A 131 2.94 15.74 -5.01
CA ASP A 131 1.99 15.74 -6.12
C ASP A 131 1.26 14.40 -6.17
N MET A 132 -0.06 14.41 -5.90
CA MET A 132 -0.92 13.23 -6.06
C MET A 132 -1.80 13.34 -7.30
N TYR A 133 -1.81 12.28 -8.10
CA TYR A 133 -2.52 12.21 -9.37
C TYR A 133 -3.69 11.24 -9.24
N GLU A 134 -4.89 11.67 -9.67
CA GLU A 134 -6.05 10.80 -9.87
C GLU A 134 -6.27 10.59 -11.37
N PHE A 135 -6.22 9.34 -11.83
CA PHE A 135 -6.39 9.03 -13.26
C PHE A 135 -7.07 7.68 -13.50
N ASP A 136 -7.66 7.49 -14.67
CA ASP A 136 -8.37 6.25 -14.98
C ASP A 136 -7.55 5.23 -15.79
N MET A 137 -8.14 4.05 -16.03
CA MET A 137 -7.57 2.97 -16.84
C MET A 137 -7.21 3.38 -18.28
N MET A 138 -7.74 4.49 -18.81
CA MET A 138 -7.35 4.99 -20.13
C MET A 138 -6.15 5.96 -20.06
N GLY A 139 -5.61 6.22 -18.87
CA GLY A 139 -4.53 7.17 -18.66
C GLY A 139 -5.00 8.63 -18.74
N ARG A 140 -6.28 8.90 -18.45
CA ARG A 140 -6.81 10.27 -18.39
C ARG A 140 -6.69 10.79 -16.96
N LEU A 141 -5.95 11.89 -16.80
CA LEU A 141 -5.86 12.63 -15.54
C LEU A 141 -7.19 13.34 -15.27
N HIS A 142 -7.76 13.12 -14.09
CA HIS A 142 -9.01 13.74 -13.63
C HIS A 142 -8.74 14.83 -12.60
N THR A 143 -7.92 14.51 -11.60
CA THR A 143 -7.60 15.42 -10.50
C THR A 143 -6.10 15.41 -10.24
N PHE A 144 -5.59 16.58 -9.86
CA PHE A 144 -4.22 16.74 -9.40
C PHE A 144 -4.26 17.47 -8.06
N TYR A 145 -3.69 16.87 -7.03
CA TYR A 145 -3.68 17.37 -5.67
C TYR A 145 -2.27 17.86 -5.32
N ASN A 146 -2.18 19.10 -4.83
CA ASN A 146 -0.97 19.61 -4.17
C ASN A 146 -1.11 19.31 -2.68
N LEU A 147 -0.31 18.37 -2.18
CA LEU A 147 -0.36 17.95 -0.79
C LEU A 147 0.42 18.90 0.11
N ASP A 148 -0.06 19.09 1.34
CA ASP A 148 0.65 19.86 2.37
C ASP A 148 1.79 19.04 3.02
N ASN A 149 1.61 17.72 3.12
CA ASN A 149 2.55 16.76 3.68
C ASN A 149 2.97 15.73 2.61
N GLN A 150 4.23 15.29 2.69
CA GLN A 150 4.82 14.34 1.72
C GLN A 150 4.30 12.93 2.02
N PHE A 151 3.68 12.26 1.05
CA PHE A 151 3.13 10.90 1.24
C PHE A 151 4.15 9.82 0.92
N HIS A 152 4.44 8.94 1.86
CA HIS A 152 5.42 7.86 1.71
C HIS A 152 4.75 6.47 1.78
N HIS A 153 5.33 5.51 1.06
CA HIS A 153 5.03 4.08 0.99
C HIS A 153 3.64 3.61 0.53
N SER A 154 2.54 4.28 0.90
CA SER A 154 1.18 3.80 0.61
C SER A 154 0.11 4.89 0.65
N ILE A 155 -1.04 4.56 0.04
CA ILE A 155 -2.30 5.30 0.15
C ILE A 155 -3.38 4.26 0.40
N TRP A 156 -4.21 4.47 1.42
CA TRP A 156 -5.31 3.59 1.77
C TRP A 156 -6.66 4.31 1.68
N PRO A 157 -7.61 3.82 0.86
CA PRO A 157 -8.97 4.33 0.85
C PRO A 157 -9.67 3.99 2.17
N TRP A 158 -10.04 5.00 2.93
CA TRP A 158 -10.87 4.83 4.12
C TRP A 158 -12.34 4.74 3.70
N ASP A 159 -12.80 5.69 2.90
CA ASP A 159 -14.13 5.64 2.30
C ASP A 159 -14.08 6.12 0.84
N SER A 160 -15.23 6.25 0.18
CA SER A 160 -15.29 6.64 -1.23
C SER A 160 -14.67 8.01 -1.56
N ASN A 161 -14.50 8.89 -0.57
CA ASN A 161 -13.92 10.22 -0.71
C ASN A 161 -12.80 10.52 0.29
N THR A 162 -12.45 9.62 1.20
CA THR A 162 -11.43 9.85 2.22
C THR A 162 -10.30 8.85 2.07
N ILE A 163 -9.06 9.33 2.11
CA ILE A 163 -7.87 8.48 2.15
C ILE A 163 -7.05 8.73 3.40
N VAL A 164 -6.29 7.72 3.80
CA VAL A 164 -5.19 7.85 4.76
C VAL A 164 -3.89 7.45 4.11
N ALA A 165 -2.81 8.15 4.44
CA ALA A 165 -1.49 7.87 3.89
C ALA A 165 -0.43 8.15 4.95
N PRO A 166 0.53 7.23 5.16
CA PRO A 166 1.76 7.55 5.85
C PRO A 166 2.40 8.78 5.21
N SER A 167 2.79 9.74 6.05
CA SER A 167 3.25 11.04 5.58
C SER A 167 4.25 11.72 6.52
N GLU A 168 4.85 12.80 6.06
CA GLU A 168 5.78 13.61 6.84
C GLU A 168 5.65 15.11 6.53
N TYR A 169 6.00 15.94 7.53
CA TYR A 169 5.93 17.38 7.42
C TYR A 169 6.90 17.95 6.38
N THR A 170 6.35 18.59 5.34
CA THR A 170 7.10 19.15 4.21
C THR A 170 8.04 20.29 4.61
N SER A 171 7.62 21.14 5.54
CA SER A 171 8.42 22.29 6.01
C SER A 171 9.22 21.99 7.28
N GLY A 172 9.41 20.71 7.58
CA GLY A 172 9.92 20.24 8.86
C GLY A 172 8.83 20.25 9.94
N ARG A 173 9.10 19.49 11.00
CA ARG A 173 8.18 19.36 12.14
C ARG A 173 7.97 20.72 12.83
N PRO A 174 6.78 20.98 13.38
CA PRO A 174 6.50 22.22 14.12
C PRO A 174 7.14 22.25 15.52
N ASP A 175 7.75 21.14 15.95
CA ASP A 175 8.43 20.97 17.24
C ASP A 175 9.95 20.84 17.08
N ASP A 176 10.66 20.69 18.20
CA ASP A 176 12.12 20.61 18.22
C ASP A 176 12.65 19.22 17.85
N LEU A 177 11.78 18.21 17.68
CA LEU A 177 12.21 16.88 17.27
C LEU A 177 12.84 16.91 15.88
N LYS A 178 13.66 15.90 15.60
CA LYS A 178 14.43 15.78 14.36
C LYS A 178 14.14 14.43 13.71
N THR A 179 12.85 14.11 13.64
CA THR A 179 12.31 12.85 13.12
C THR A 179 11.55 13.09 11.81
N ASN A 180 11.34 12.03 11.04
CA ASN A 180 10.53 11.97 9.83
C ASN A 180 9.94 10.56 9.65
N GLU A 181 9.16 10.36 8.59
CA GLU A 181 8.45 9.09 8.30
C GLU A 181 7.61 8.53 9.47
N ASP A 182 7.10 9.43 10.32
CA ASP A 182 6.42 9.12 11.57
C ASP A 182 5.04 9.78 11.70
N GLY A 183 4.45 10.19 10.57
CA GLY A 183 3.12 10.77 10.49
C GLY A 183 2.15 9.97 9.64
N VAL A 184 0.86 10.25 9.81
CA VAL A 184 -0.21 9.78 8.92
C VAL A 184 -1.17 10.94 8.64
N SER A 185 -1.36 11.25 7.36
CA SER A 185 -2.31 12.25 6.87
C SER A 185 -3.66 11.63 6.54
N VAL A 186 -4.74 12.37 6.80
CA VAL A 186 -6.10 12.06 6.32
C VAL A 186 -6.53 13.15 5.36
N VAL A 187 -6.94 12.78 4.14
CA VAL A 187 -7.32 13.74 3.09
C VAL A 187 -8.71 13.44 2.57
N ASP A 188 -9.52 14.49 2.44
CA ASP A 188 -10.79 14.46 1.73
C ASP A 188 -10.54 14.74 0.24
N LEU A 189 -10.81 13.75 -0.62
CA LEU A 189 -10.59 13.79 -2.07
C LEU A 189 -11.53 14.74 -2.82
N THR A 190 -12.67 15.12 -2.21
CA THR A 190 -13.64 16.04 -2.83
C THR A 190 -13.14 17.48 -2.76
N THR A 191 -12.56 17.86 -1.62
CA THR A 191 -12.02 19.18 -1.35
C THR A 191 -10.52 19.27 -1.64
N GLY A 192 -9.83 18.14 -1.62
CA GLY A 192 -8.38 18.03 -1.71
C GLY A 192 -7.64 18.47 -0.44
N LEU A 193 -8.35 18.66 0.68
CA LEU A 193 -7.78 19.19 1.91
C LEU A 193 -7.40 18.06 2.88
N GLU A 194 -6.27 18.24 3.56
CA GLU A 194 -5.95 17.46 4.75
C GLU A 194 -6.93 17.82 5.88
N THR A 195 -7.61 16.81 6.43
CA THR A 195 -8.62 16.97 7.47
C THR A 195 -8.12 16.55 8.85
N ALA A 196 -7.06 15.73 8.91
CA ALA A 196 -6.37 15.37 10.13
C ALA A 196 -4.92 14.95 9.85
N TYR A 197 -4.08 15.09 10.87
CA TYR A 197 -2.71 14.57 10.89
C TYR A 197 -2.46 13.88 12.23
N TYR A 198 -1.93 12.67 12.18
CA TYR A 198 -1.54 11.87 13.34
C TYR A 198 -0.02 11.85 13.43
N ASP A 199 0.50 12.38 14.52
CA ASP A 199 1.93 12.59 14.72
C ASP A 199 2.47 11.56 15.72
N MET A 200 3.05 10.47 15.22
CA MET A 200 3.40 9.32 16.07
C MET A 200 4.59 9.61 16.98
N ALA A 201 5.39 10.63 16.69
CA ALA A 201 6.43 11.09 17.62
C ALA A 201 5.86 11.67 18.93
N LYS A 202 4.57 12.03 18.96
CA LYS A 202 3.84 12.43 20.19
C LYS A 202 3.14 11.27 20.89
N VAL A 203 3.08 10.11 20.23
CA VAL A 203 2.32 8.94 20.68
C VAL A 203 3.24 7.83 21.18
N LEU A 204 4.38 7.66 20.53
CA LEU A 204 5.33 6.57 20.71
C LEU A 204 6.70 7.10 21.14
N ASP A 205 7.58 6.17 21.56
CA ASP A 205 8.92 6.49 22.02
C ASP A 205 9.91 6.64 20.86
N THR A 206 10.25 7.88 20.54
CA THR A 206 11.28 8.21 19.52
C THR A 206 12.70 7.81 19.93
N THR A 207 12.92 7.43 21.19
CA THR A 207 14.22 7.04 21.73
C THR A 207 14.40 5.54 21.91
N ARG A 208 13.34 4.76 21.68
CA ARG A 208 13.41 3.29 21.69
C ARG A 208 14.43 2.81 20.66
N VAL A 209 15.30 1.91 21.11
CA VAL A 209 16.29 1.27 20.24
C VAL A 209 15.58 0.60 19.06
N SER A 210 16.00 0.91 17.84
CA SER A 210 15.35 0.44 16.63
C SER A 210 15.35 -1.08 16.53
N ARG A 211 14.24 -1.62 16.03
CA ARG A 211 14.01 -3.04 15.78
C ARG A 211 13.51 -3.23 14.34
N PRO A 212 14.07 -4.16 13.54
CA PRO A 212 15.10 -5.11 13.91
C PRO A 212 16.46 -4.42 14.10
N SER A 213 17.31 -5.03 14.93
CA SER A 213 18.68 -4.52 15.17
C SER A 213 19.62 -4.81 13.98
N GLY A 214 19.24 -5.74 13.10
CA GLY A 214 19.84 -5.98 11.80
C GLY A 214 19.11 -5.23 10.70
N THR A 215 19.83 -4.82 9.65
CA THR A 215 19.29 -3.98 8.60
C THR A 215 19.41 -4.66 7.25
N ALA A 216 18.39 -4.50 6.41
CA ALA A 216 18.58 -4.76 4.99
C ALA A 216 19.58 -3.72 4.45
N PRO A 217 20.54 -4.08 3.59
CA PRO A 217 21.53 -3.13 3.09
C PRO A 217 20.87 -1.88 2.47
N GLY A 218 21.18 -0.70 3.01
CA GLY A 218 20.63 0.58 2.55
C GLY A 218 19.35 1.02 3.26
N GLU A 219 18.81 0.21 4.17
CA GLU A 219 17.56 0.46 4.91
C GLU A 219 17.85 0.51 6.42
N ASP A 220 18.97 1.14 6.78
CA ASP A 220 19.42 1.29 8.16
C ASP A 220 18.53 2.31 8.89
N PRO A 221 17.96 1.97 10.07
CA PRO A 221 17.20 2.94 10.84
C PRO A 221 18.10 4.09 11.27
N THR A 222 17.55 5.29 11.26
CA THR A 222 18.25 6.49 11.73
C THR A 222 17.43 7.16 12.82
N VAL A 223 18.05 8.07 13.58
CA VAL A 223 17.28 8.91 14.53
C VAL A 223 16.21 9.72 13.82
N LYS A 224 16.44 10.08 12.55
CA LYS A 224 15.47 10.81 11.74
C LYS A 224 14.32 9.87 11.36
N ASP A 225 14.65 8.78 10.72
CA ASP A 225 13.71 7.75 10.30
C ASP A 225 13.67 6.60 11.32
N TRP A 226 13.10 6.89 12.49
CA TRP A 226 13.11 6.00 13.65
C TRP A 226 11.94 5.01 13.67
N LEU A 227 10.85 5.33 12.95
CA LEU A 227 9.61 4.54 12.91
C LEU A 227 9.37 3.91 11.54
N HIS A 228 9.53 4.69 10.46
CA HIS A 228 9.34 4.26 9.07
C HIS A 228 7.97 3.63 8.86
N ILE A 229 6.91 4.45 8.95
CA ILE A 229 5.55 3.96 8.74
C ILE A 229 5.36 3.60 7.28
N ASN A 230 5.19 2.31 6.98
CA ASN A 230 5.06 1.83 5.60
C ASN A 230 3.62 1.60 5.15
N GLN A 231 2.68 1.51 6.09
CA GLN A 231 1.26 1.34 5.81
C GLN A 231 0.41 1.79 6.99
N SER A 232 -0.74 2.38 6.70
CA SER A 232 -1.76 2.71 7.68
C SER A 232 -3.16 2.53 7.11
N TYR A 233 -4.11 2.10 7.94
CA TYR A 233 -5.53 2.03 7.58
C TYR A 233 -6.41 2.40 8.77
N VAL A 234 -7.67 2.72 8.49
CA VAL A 234 -8.67 2.98 9.52
C VAL A 234 -9.54 1.74 9.74
N ASN A 235 -9.54 1.23 10.96
CA ASN A 235 -10.51 0.25 11.41
C ASN A 235 -11.72 0.98 11.99
N GLU A 236 -12.81 1.03 11.23
CA GLU A 236 -14.02 1.76 11.64
C GLU A 236 -14.72 1.11 12.82
N THR A 237 -14.78 -0.23 12.87
CA THR A 237 -15.48 -0.97 13.94
C THR A 237 -15.00 -0.56 15.33
N ASN A 238 -13.70 -0.38 15.51
CA ASN A 238 -13.09 -0.05 16.80
C ASN A 238 -12.62 1.41 16.90
N GLN A 239 -12.86 2.22 15.86
CA GLN A 239 -12.45 3.62 15.79
C GLN A 239 -10.93 3.80 15.99
N LEU A 240 -10.13 2.99 15.28
CA LEU A 240 -8.67 3.01 15.36
C LEU A 240 -8.03 3.39 14.02
N LEU A 241 -6.99 4.20 14.06
CA LEU A 241 -5.98 4.24 13.00
C LEU A 241 -4.90 3.23 13.35
N ILE A 242 -4.66 2.27 12.47
CA ILE A 242 -3.67 1.21 12.65
C ILE A 242 -2.52 1.46 11.68
N ALA A 243 -1.30 1.33 12.17
CA ALA A 243 -0.09 1.60 11.39
C ALA A 243 0.98 0.52 11.63
N SER A 244 1.82 0.32 10.62
CA SER A 244 3.00 -0.56 10.66
C SER A 244 4.26 0.28 10.62
N GLY A 245 5.04 0.26 11.71
CA GLY A 245 6.36 0.88 11.80
C GLY A 245 7.46 -0.15 11.60
N ARG A 246 8.20 -0.04 10.49
CA ARG A 246 9.28 -0.98 10.13
C ARG A 246 10.40 -0.96 11.16
N HIS A 247 10.86 0.25 11.55
CA HIS A 247 12.05 0.45 12.39
C HIS A 247 11.81 0.28 13.88
N GLN A 248 10.58 -0.06 14.26
CA GLN A 248 10.21 -0.48 15.61
C GLN A 248 9.69 -1.92 15.66
N SER A 249 9.65 -2.61 14.52
CA SER A 249 9.03 -3.94 14.37
C SER A 249 7.70 -4.01 15.12
N ALA A 250 6.84 -3.04 14.81
CA ALA A 250 5.61 -2.81 15.56
C ALA A 250 4.42 -2.53 14.63
N VAL A 251 3.31 -3.22 14.91
CA VAL A 251 1.97 -2.79 14.47
C VAL A 251 1.27 -2.19 15.68
N PHE A 252 0.72 -1.00 15.55
CA PHE A 252 0.10 -0.30 16.68
C PHE A 252 -1.19 0.39 16.23
N GLY A 253 -2.07 0.65 17.21
CA GLY A 253 -3.33 1.34 16.99
C GLY A 253 -3.44 2.58 17.86
N VAL A 254 -3.94 3.67 17.28
CA VAL A 254 -4.30 4.90 17.98
C VAL A 254 -5.79 5.17 17.81
N ASP A 255 -6.40 5.75 18.83
CA ASP A 255 -7.81 6.17 18.79
C ASP A 255 -8.02 7.30 17.77
N LEU A 256 -8.99 7.15 16.87
CA LEU A 256 -9.21 8.12 15.79
C LEU A 256 -9.54 9.53 16.30
N GLN A 257 -10.21 9.66 17.44
CA GLN A 257 -10.65 10.96 17.94
C GLN A 257 -9.59 11.63 18.81
N THR A 258 -9.00 10.86 19.73
CA THR A 258 -8.11 11.37 20.77
C THR A 258 -6.64 11.22 20.42
N GLN A 259 -6.32 10.45 19.38
CA GLN A 259 -4.95 10.07 18.98
C GLN A 259 -4.17 9.34 20.07
N ALA A 260 -4.84 8.88 21.13
CA ALA A 260 -4.21 8.14 22.21
C ALA A 260 -3.80 6.74 21.73
N LEU A 261 -2.61 6.29 22.13
CA LEU A 261 -2.17 4.91 21.92
C LEU A 261 -3.15 3.93 22.55
N ARG A 262 -3.47 2.84 21.85
CA ARG A 262 -4.43 1.82 22.29
C ARG A 262 -3.79 0.45 22.45
N PHE A 263 -2.89 0.08 21.54
CA PHE A 263 -2.14 -1.16 21.64
C PHE A 263 -0.84 -1.07 20.82
N ILE A 264 0.10 -1.96 21.14
CA ILE A 264 1.32 -2.24 20.38
C ILE A 264 1.46 -3.76 20.26
N LEU A 265 1.52 -4.26 19.03
CA LEU A 265 1.99 -5.59 18.68
C LEU A 265 3.47 -5.48 18.29
N SER A 266 4.37 -5.84 19.21
CA SER A 266 5.82 -5.85 19.02
C SER A 266 6.46 -6.76 20.08
N THR A 267 7.73 -7.11 19.89
CA THR A 267 8.54 -7.64 21.00
C THR A 267 8.50 -6.68 22.20
N HIS A 268 8.55 -7.22 23.41
CA HIS A 268 8.43 -6.45 24.66
C HIS A 268 9.73 -5.75 25.06
N GLU A 269 10.82 -6.01 24.34
CA GLU A 269 12.13 -5.41 24.59
C GLU A 269 12.17 -3.90 24.32
N ASP A 270 12.95 -3.21 25.17
CA ASP A 270 13.31 -1.78 25.08
C ASP A 270 12.15 -0.78 25.03
N TRP A 271 10.93 -1.22 25.39
CA TRP A 271 9.82 -0.32 25.64
C TRP A 271 9.90 0.25 27.06
N ASP A 272 9.90 1.58 27.16
CA ASP A 272 9.79 2.26 28.45
C ASP A 272 8.52 1.87 29.22
N ASP A 273 8.57 2.00 30.56
CA ASP A 273 7.48 1.63 31.48
C ASP A 273 6.12 2.25 31.10
N ALA A 274 6.14 3.43 30.47
CA ALA A 274 4.94 4.12 30.02
C ALA A 274 4.19 3.36 28.89
N TYR A 275 4.88 2.51 28.13
CA TYR A 275 4.34 1.76 26.99
C TYR A 275 3.95 0.33 27.32
N GLN A 276 4.49 -0.20 28.42
CA GLN A 276 4.21 -1.57 28.89
C GLN A 276 2.70 -1.90 28.96
N PRO A 277 1.79 -0.99 29.40
CA PRO A 277 0.35 -1.28 29.43
C PRO A 277 -0.31 -1.50 28.06
N TYR A 278 0.36 -1.13 26.96
CA TYR A 278 -0.19 -1.23 25.60
C TYR A 278 0.35 -2.44 24.84
N LEU A 279 1.37 -3.13 25.35
CA LEU A 279 1.96 -4.29 24.70
C LEU A 279 0.99 -5.48 24.72
N LEU A 280 0.71 -6.03 23.54
CA LEU A 280 -0.15 -7.20 23.40
C LEU A 280 0.56 -8.46 23.89
N THR A 281 -0.21 -9.35 24.52
CA THR A 281 0.27 -10.66 24.99
C THR A 281 -0.11 -11.74 23.98
N PRO A 282 0.84 -12.53 23.45
CA PRO A 282 0.52 -13.69 22.63
C PRO A 282 -0.22 -14.75 23.43
N VAL A 283 -1.37 -15.20 22.92
CA VAL A 283 -2.23 -16.20 23.57
C VAL A 283 -2.68 -17.28 22.57
N ASP A 284 -3.01 -18.45 23.07
CA ASP A 284 -3.69 -19.50 22.30
C ASP A 284 -5.20 -19.19 22.11
N SER A 285 -5.92 -20.12 21.48
CA SER A 285 -7.37 -20.02 21.25
C SER A 285 -8.22 -19.95 22.52
N GLU A 286 -7.67 -20.33 23.66
CA GLU A 286 -8.30 -20.35 24.98
C GLU A 286 -7.93 -19.11 25.81
N GLY A 287 -7.07 -18.23 25.28
CA GLY A 287 -6.60 -17.03 25.95
C GLY A 287 -5.47 -17.28 26.95
N VAL A 288 -4.81 -18.45 26.89
CA VAL A 288 -3.66 -18.77 27.73
C VAL A 288 -2.40 -18.20 27.09
N ALA A 289 -1.58 -17.50 27.87
CA ALA A 289 -0.31 -16.94 27.40
C ALA A 289 0.61 -18.03 26.82
N LEU A 290 1.14 -17.78 25.62
CA LEU A 290 2.02 -18.71 24.92
C LEU A 290 3.46 -18.67 25.45
N TYR A 291 3.88 -17.53 26.01
CA TYR A 291 5.25 -17.24 26.42
C TYR A 291 5.28 -16.58 27.81
N ASP A 292 6.28 -16.91 28.62
CA ASP A 292 6.60 -16.22 29.88
C ASP A 292 7.81 -15.31 29.67
N PHE A 293 7.56 -14.02 29.40
CA PHE A 293 8.59 -13.02 29.12
C PHE A 293 9.51 -12.69 30.32
N SER A 294 9.36 -13.37 31.47
CA SER A 294 10.39 -13.36 32.52
C SER A 294 11.54 -14.35 32.25
N LYS A 295 11.40 -15.23 31.25
CA LYS A 295 12.38 -16.25 30.88
C LYS A 295 12.98 -15.96 29.52
N GLN A 296 14.32 -15.99 29.44
CA GLN A 296 15.03 -15.78 28.17
C GLN A 296 14.64 -16.79 27.09
N GLU A 297 14.44 -18.06 27.46
CA GLU A 297 14.09 -19.11 26.49
C GLU A 297 12.75 -18.86 25.78
N ASP A 298 11.79 -18.23 26.47
CA ASP A 298 10.48 -17.90 25.92
C ASP A 298 10.54 -16.61 25.10
N ILE A 299 11.39 -15.64 25.49
CA ILE A 299 11.70 -14.45 24.66
C ILE A 299 12.30 -14.91 23.33
N ASP A 300 13.35 -15.74 23.37
CA ASP A 300 14.04 -16.24 22.17
C ASP A 300 13.09 -17.06 21.26
N ALA A 301 12.12 -17.77 21.85
CA ALA A 301 11.12 -18.52 21.10
C ALA A 301 10.08 -17.60 20.45
N ALA A 302 9.59 -16.58 21.15
CA ALA A 302 8.65 -15.61 20.61
C ALA A 302 9.27 -14.78 19.48
N ASP A 303 10.51 -14.34 19.66
CA ASP A 303 11.28 -13.63 18.64
C ASP A 303 11.45 -14.44 17.36
N ARG A 304 11.70 -15.75 17.48
CA ARG A 304 11.88 -16.63 16.32
C ARG A 304 10.57 -17.00 15.63
N ASP A 305 9.52 -17.28 16.40
CA ASP A 305 8.34 -18.02 15.90
C ASP A 305 7.04 -17.19 15.85
N PHE A 306 6.97 -16.04 16.54
CA PHE A 306 5.73 -15.28 16.71
C PHE A 306 5.81 -13.84 16.22
N TRP A 307 6.83 -13.09 16.66
CA TRP A 307 6.96 -11.68 16.30
C TRP A 307 7.31 -11.49 14.83
N THR A 308 6.90 -10.35 14.29
CA THR A 308 7.27 -9.92 12.94
C THR A 308 8.42 -8.92 13.01
N TRP A 309 9.33 -8.95 12.05
CA TRP A 309 10.57 -8.18 12.06
C TRP A 309 10.73 -7.34 10.80
N GLY A 310 10.71 -6.01 10.97
CA GLY A 310 10.80 -5.07 9.86
C GLY A 310 9.63 -5.22 8.87
N GLN A 311 8.45 -5.53 9.40
CA GLN A 311 7.27 -5.93 8.65
C GLN A 311 6.69 -4.80 7.78
N HIS A 312 5.97 -5.16 6.72
CA HIS A 312 5.32 -4.24 5.77
C HIS A 312 3.85 -4.57 5.57
N ASN A 313 3.11 -3.58 5.05
CA ASN A 313 1.75 -3.75 4.53
C ASN A 313 0.81 -4.38 5.56
N VAL A 314 0.58 -3.69 6.68
CA VAL A 314 -0.56 -4.03 7.54
C VAL A 314 -1.85 -3.77 6.77
N VAL A 315 -2.62 -4.81 6.50
CA VAL A 315 -3.83 -4.76 5.67
C VAL A 315 -5.00 -5.32 6.46
N GLU A 316 -6.09 -4.57 6.51
CA GLU A 316 -7.28 -4.99 7.23
C GLU A 316 -7.87 -6.31 6.69
N ILE A 317 -8.22 -7.21 7.60
CA ILE A 317 -9.20 -8.26 7.34
C ILE A 317 -10.50 -7.76 7.98
N ALA A 318 -11.36 -7.17 7.16
CA ALA A 318 -12.54 -6.47 7.64
C ALA A 318 -13.45 -7.42 8.44
N ASN A 319 -13.75 -7.02 9.67
CA ASN A 319 -14.71 -7.69 10.53
C ASN A 319 -15.48 -6.65 11.36
N ASN A 320 -16.69 -7.01 11.78
CA ASN A 320 -17.60 -6.11 12.51
C ASN A 320 -17.67 -6.44 14.00
N THR A 321 -16.65 -7.10 14.55
CA THR A 321 -16.63 -7.52 15.95
C THR A 321 -15.94 -6.43 16.78
N PRO A 322 -16.66 -5.77 17.72
CA PRO A 322 -16.05 -4.81 18.62
C PRO A 322 -14.93 -5.45 19.46
N ASP A 323 -13.91 -4.65 19.75
CA ASP A 323 -12.67 -5.01 20.45
C ASP A 323 -11.79 -6.06 19.75
N ILE A 324 -12.11 -6.43 18.50
CA ILE A 324 -11.33 -7.36 17.69
C ILE A 324 -10.82 -6.67 16.43
N VAL A 325 -9.51 -6.73 16.24
CA VAL A 325 -8.84 -6.28 15.02
C VAL A 325 -8.24 -7.51 14.36
N GLU A 326 -8.56 -7.72 13.09
CA GLU A 326 -7.96 -8.76 12.26
C GLU A 326 -7.23 -8.09 11.09
N PHE A 327 -6.00 -8.53 10.83
CA PHE A 327 -5.19 -8.00 9.75
C PHE A 327 -4.22 -9.04 9.22
N MET A 328 -3.75 -8.80 8.01
CA MET A 328 -2.56 -9.45 7.45
C MET A 328 -1.39 -8.48 7.53
N VAL A 329 -0.19 -9.03 7.65
CA VAL A 329 1.05 -8.27 7.57
C VAL A 329 2.10 -9.13 6.87
N PHE A 330 2.99 -8.51 6.10
CA PHE A 330 4.11 -9.19 5.50
C PHE A 330 5.31 -9.09 6.44
N ASP A 331 5.70 -10.20 7.06
CA ASP A 331 6.92 -10.27 7.84
C ASP A 331 8.13 -10.41 6.92
N ASN A 332 9.00 -9.39 6.90
CA ASN A 332 10.21 -9.40 6.10
C ASN A 332 11.27 -10.35 6.68
N GLY A 333 11.21 -10.64 7.99
CA GLY A 333 12.06 -11.62 8.65
C GLY A 333 13.50 -11.17 8.87
N ASN A 334 13.72 -9.88 9.13
CA ASN A 334 15.07 -9.30 9.26
C ASN A 334 15.64 -9.38 10.71
N TYR A 335 15.18 -10.35 11.51
CA TYR A 335 15.59 -10.52 12.92
C TYR A 335 17.11 -10.62 13.08
#